data_AF-A0A359LFS6-F1
#
_entry.id   AF-A0A359LFS6-F1
#
_cell.length_a   1.000
_cell.length_b   1.000
_cell.length_c   1.000
_cell.angle_alpha   90.00
_cell.angle_beta   90.00
_cell.angle_gamma   90.00
#
_symmetry.space_group_name_H-M   'P 1'
#
loop_
_entity.id
_entity.type
_entity.pdbx_description
1 polymer ?
#
loop_
_entity_poly.entity_id
_entity_poly.type
_entity_poly.pdbx_seq_one_letter_code
_entity_poly.pdbx_strand_id
1 'polypeptide(L)'
;MKFSIKRESLLKPLQLATGVVERRQTMPILSHILLTAHGKLLTFIGTDLEVELHGLVNTDHAVKNPAQITVPGKKFLDICRTLPENSTIE
;
A
#
# COMPACT_ATOMS: atom_id res chain seq x y z
N MET A 1 -8.67 -1.91 -9.82
CA MET A 1 -7.95 -2.87 -8.95
C MET A 1 -8.96 -3.49 -7.99
N LYS A 2 -8.93 -4.80 -7.77
CA LYS A 2 -9.78 -5.50 -6.77
C LYS A 2 -9.00 -6.68 -6.19
N PHE A 3 -8.82 -6.74 -4.88
CA PHE A 3 -8.10 -7.78 -4.15
C PHE A 3 -8.80 -8.06 -2.81
N SER A 4 -8.50 -9.17 -2.16
CA SER A 4 -8.98 -9.47 -0.80
C SER A 4 -7.79 -9.86 0.07
N ILE A 5 -7.67 -9.24 1.24
CA ILE A 5 -6.55 -9.46 2.18
C ILE A 5 -6.94 -9.14 3.62
N LYS A 6 -6.33 -9.87 4.57
CA LYS A 6 -6.40 -9.53 6.00
C LYS A 6 -5.70 -8.21 6.30
N ARG A 7 -6.37 -7.34 7.06
CA ARG A 7 -5.82 -6.06 7.54
C ARG A 7 -4.43 -6.21 8.16
N GLU A 8 -4.24 -7.21 9.01
CA GLU A 8 -2.99 -7.43 9.76
C GLU A 8 -1.81 -7.72 8.85
N SER A 9 -2.04 -8.45 7.75
CA SER A 9 -1.02 -8.75 6.74
C SER A 9 -0.62 -7.51 5.95
N LEU A 10 -1.55 -6.59 5.73
CA LEU A 10 -1.34 -5.36 4.94
C LEU A 10 -0.64 -4.25 5.74
N LEU A 11 -0.92 -4.13 7.04
CA LEU A 11 -0.47 -2.99 7.85
C LEU A 11 1.05 -2.84 7.91
N LYS A 12 1.79 -3.92 8.14
CA LYS A 12 3.26 -3.85 8.30
C LYS A 12 3.98 -3.46 7.00
N PRO A 13 3.75 -4.13 5.85
CA PRO A 13 4.33 -3.73 4.57
C PRO A 13 3.95 -2.31 4.16
N LEU A 14 2.69 -1.92 4.36
CA LEU A 14 2.21 -0.58 4.06
C LEU A 14 2.90 0.49 4.91
N GLN A 15 3.09 0.22 6.21
CA GLN A 15 3.79 1.14 7.11
C GLN A 15 5.25 1.35 6.70
N LEU A 16 5.93 0.30 6.23
CA LEU A 16 7.30 0.42 5.72
C LEU A 16 7.36 1.33 4.49
N ALA A 17 6.52 1.07 3.48
CA ALA A 17 6.48 1.89 2.27
C ALA A 17 6.03 3.34 2.53
N THR A 18 5.13 3.54 3.51
CA THR A 18 4.69 4.90 3.90
C THR A 18 5.76 5.64 4.72
N GLY A 19 6.69 4.93 5.36
CA GLY A 19 7.70 5.53 6.25
C GLY A 19 8.74 6.39 5.55
N VAL A 20 9.03 6.11 4.27
CA VAL A 20 9.92 6.93 3.43
C VAL A 20 9.20 8.11 2.78
N VAL A 21 7.87 8.12 2.81
CA VAL A 21 7.07 9.17 2.17
C VAL A 21 6.86 10.34 3.13
N GLU A 22 7.37 11.52 2.79
CA GLU A 22 7.18 12.72 3.60
C GLU A 22 5.87 13.46 3.30
N ARG A 23 5.34 14.14 4.33
CA ARG A 23 4.08 14.89 4.23
C ARG A 23 4.20 16.22 3.49
N ARG A 24 5.38 16.85 3.54
CA ARG A 24 5.64 18.16 2.93
C ARG A 24 6.64 17.99 1.80
N GLN A 25 6.12 17.59 0.65
CA GLN A 25 6.92 17.44 -0.57
C GLN A 25 6.55 18.54 -1.57
N THR A 26 7.56 19.07 -2.26
CA THR A 26 7.37 20.03 -3.37
C THR A 26 6.63 19.38 -4.54
N MET A 27 6.79 18.07 -4.70
CA MET A 27 6.10 17.24 -5.69
C MET A 27 5.01 16.40 -5.01
N PRO A 28 3.72 16.75 -5.15
CA PRO A 28 2.62 16.07 -4.44
C PRO A 28 2.56 14.56 -4.67
N ILE A 29 2.97 14.09 -5.86
CA ILE A 29 2.99 12.66 -6.19
C ILE A 29 3.91 11.85 -5.27
N LEU A 30 4.97 12.45 -4.72
CA LEU A 30 5.86 11.78 -3.78
C LEU A 30 5.22 11.59 -2.39
N SER A 31 4.11 12.28 -2.09
CA SER A 31 3.31 12.01 -0.89
C SER A 31 2.39 10.78 -1.04
N HIS A 32 2.38 10.18 -2.24
CA HIS A 32 1.65 8.96 -2.53
C HIS A 32 2.56 7.74 -2.47
N ILE A 33 1.94 6.58 -2.30
CA ILE A 33 2.58 5.29 -2.53
C ILE A 33 1.99 4.67 -3.79
N LEU A 34 2.80 3.92 -4.53
CA LEU A 34 2.37 3.12 -5.66
C LEU A 34 1.91 1.75 -5.15
N LEU A 35 0.69 1.36 -5.52
CA LEU A 35 0.13 0.04 -5.29
C LEU A 35 0.13 -0.71 -6.61
N THR A 36 0.73 -1.89 -6.64
CA THR A 36 0.65 -2.81 -7.78
C THR A 36 0.09 -4.15 -7.33
N ALA A 37 -0.87 -4.67 -8.09
CA ALA A 37 -1.54 -5.92 -7.79
C ALA A 37 -1.43 -6.83 -9.02
N HIS A 38 -0.72 -7.94 -8.91
CA HIS A 38 -0.52 -8.88 -10.01
C HIS A 38 -0.36 -10.32 -9.49
N GLY A 39 -1.11 -11.27 -10.06
CA GLY A 39 -1.15 -12.63 -9.53
C GLY A 39 -1.64 -12.62 -8.09
N LYS A 40 -0.90 -13.23 -7.16
CA LYS A 40 -1.19 -13.16 -5.71
C LYS A 40 -0.41 -12.06 -4.99
N LEU A 41 0.37 -11.26 -5.69
CA LEU A 41 1.28 -10.31 -5.07
C LEU A 41 0.67 -8.91 -5.10
N LEU A 42 0.60 -8.29 -3.93
CA LEU A 42 0.32 -6.88 -3.73
C LEU A 42 1.61 -6.20 -3.25
N THR A 43 2.06 -5.19 -3.99
CA THR A 43 3.28 -4.43 -3.67
C THR A 43 2.91 -2.98 -3.38
N PHE A 44 3.53 -2.43 -2.34
CA PHE A 44 3.47 -1.02 -1.95
C PHE A 44 4.86 -0.42 -2.14
N ILE A 45 4.97 0.65 -2.90
CA ILE A 45 6.24 1.31 -3.16
C ILE A 45 6.12 2.77 -2.73
N GLY A 46 7.03 3.21 -1.88
CA GLY A 46 7.20 4.63 -1.50
C GLY A 46 8.62 5.07 -1.76
N THR A 47 8.80 6.35 -2.08
CA THR A 47 10.13 6.94 -2.33
C THR A 47 10.16 8.44 -2.05
N ASP A 48 11.33 8.93 -1.65
CA ASP A 48 11.70 10.35 -1.54
C ASP A 48 12.74 10.78 -2.60
N LEU A 49 12.95 9.95 -3.63
CA LEU A 49 13.99 10.05 -4.67
C LEU A 49 15.42 9.68 -4.26
N GLU A 50 15.69 9.49 -2.97
CA GLU A 50 16.99 9.00 -2.48
C GLU A 50 16.89 7.53 -2.10
N VAL A 51 15.78 7.15 -1.48
CA VAL A 51 15.47 5.80 -1.03
C VAL A 51 14.12 5.36 -1.60
N GLU A 52 14.02 4.09 -1.97
CA GLU A 52 12.77 3.45 -2.37
C GLU A 52 12.55 2.20 -1.49
N LEU A 53 11.36 2.08 -0.90
CA LEU A 53 10.99 0.94 -0.07
C LEU A 53 9.83 0.17 -0.69
N HIS A 54 10.02 -1.15 -0.78
CA HIS A 54 9.02 -2.09 -1.29
C HIS A 54 8.43 -2.91 -0.15
N GLY A 55 7.14 -2.73 0.12
CA GLY A 55 6.35 -3.60 0.98
C GLY A 55 5.63 -4.65 0.13
N LEU A 56 5.91 -5.94 0.34
CA LEU A 56 5.30 -7.04 -0.41
C LEU A 56 4.37 -7.84 0.49
N VAL A 57 3.21 -8.22 -0.03
CA VAL A 57 2.28 -9.11 0.67
C VAL A 57 1.48 -9.98 -0.30
N ASN A 58 1.17 -11.21 0.12
CA ASN A 58 0.30 -12.08 -0.65
C ASN A 58 -1.17 -11.79 -0.34
N THR A 59 -1.99 -11.72 -1.38
CA THR A 59 -3.45 -11.67 -1.29
C THR A 59 -4.03 -13.07 -1.11
N ASP A 60 -5.25 -13.17 -0.58
CA ASP A 60 -5.90 -14.46 -0.32
C ASP A 60 -6.14 -15.25 -1.63
N HIS A 61 -6.47 -14.51 -2.70
CA HIS A 61 -6.69 -15.04 -4.04
C HIS A 61 -5.92 -14.26 -5.09
N ALA A 62 -5.72 -14.88 -6.26
CA ALA A 62 -5.12 -14.19 -7.39
C ALA A 62 -6.02 -13.03 -7.85
N VAL A 63 -5.42 -11.87 -8.05
CA VAL A 63 -6.04 -10.65 -8.54
C VAL A 63 -6.48 -10.87 -9.98
N LYS A 64 -7.79 -10.78 -10.24
CA LYS A 64 -8.37 -11.03 -11.57
C LYS A 64 -7.91 -10.03 -12.63
N ASN A 65 -7.84 -8.76 -12.23
CA ASN A 65 -7.49 -7.65 -13.11
C ASN A 65 -6.23 -6.97 -12.56
N PRO A 66 -5.04 -7.32 -13.07
CA PRO A 66 -3.82 -6.65 -12.67
C PRO A 66 -3.92 -5.14 -12.88
N ALA A 67 -3.43 -4.39 -11.91
CA ALA A 67 -3.57 -2.94 -11.94
C ALA A 67 -2.47 -2.28 -11.10
N GLN A 68 -2.22 -1.03 -11.44
CA GLN A 68 -1.35 -0.14 -10.68
C GLN A 68 -2.04 1.20 -10.49
N ILE A 69 -2.00 1.72 -9.26
CA ILE A 69 -2.53 3.04 -8.90
C ILE A 69 -1.63 3.67 -7.84
N THR A 70 -1.68 5.00 -7.72
CA THR A 70 -1.10 5.67 -6.56
C THR A 70 -2.20 6.12 -5.61
N VAL A 71 -1.93 6.08 -4.31
CA VAL A 71 -2.84 6.58 -3.27
C VAL A 71 -2.07 7.42 -2.25
N PRO A 72 -2.70 8.41 -1.59
CA PRO A 72 -2.04 9.17 -0.54
C PRO A 72 -1.62 8.24 0.62
N GLY A 73 -0.32 8.04 0.82
CA GLY A 73 0.21 6.94 1.65
C GLY A 73 -0.25 7.05 3.10
N LYS A 74 -0.08 8.23 3.71
CA LYS A 74 -0.47 8.44 5.11
C LYS A 74 -1.97 8.26 5.34
N LYS A 75 -2.82 8.82 4.47
CA LYS A 75 -4.28 8.68 4.60
C LYS A 75 -4.68 7.22 4.44
N PHE A 76 -4.12 6.50 3.48
CA PHE A 76 -4.42 5.10 3.26
C PHE A 76 -4.02 4.23 4.47
N LEU A 77 -2.82 4.42 5.01
CA LEU A 77 -2.37 3.75 6.23
C LEU A 77 -3.28 4.04 7.42
N ASP A 78 -3.68 5.30 7.63
CA ASP A 78 -4.54 5.68 8.73
C ASP A 78 -5.94 5.04 8.60
N ILE A 79 -6.51 5.01 7.39
CA ILE A 79 -7.79 4.31 7.12
C ILE A 79 -7.66 2.82 7.46
N CYS A 80 -6.63 2.13 6.96
CA CYS A 80 -6.41 0.71 7.27
C CYS A 80 -6.23 0.45 8.77
N ARG A 81 -5.62 1.39 9.52
CA ARG A 81 -5.49 1.30 10.98
C ARG A 81 -6.81 1.49 11.72
N THR A 82 -7.74 2.27 11.19
CA THR A 82 -9.06 2.47 11.84
C THR A 82 -10.03 1.31 11.68
N LEU A 83 -9.76 0.38 10.76
CA LEU A 83 -10.57 -0.83 10.60
C LEU A 83 -10.50 -1.71 11.87
N PRO A 84 -11.56 -2.46 12.21
CA PRO A 84 -11.53 -3.44 13.29
C PRO A 84 -10.43 -4.51 13.13
N GLU A 85 -10.01 -5.10 14.24
CA GLU A 85 -9.11 -6.27 14.21
C GLU A 85 -9.76 -7.44 13.45
N ASN A 86 -8.92 -8.20 12.73
CA ASN A 86 -9.30 -9.32 11.89
C ASN A 86 -10.22 -8.96 10.70
N SER A 87 -10.29 -7.68 10.33
CA SER A 87 -11.05 -7.25 9.15
C SER A 87 -10.42 -7.74 7.86
N THR A 88 -11.26 -8.15 6.91
CA THR A 88 -10.88 -8.37 5.51
C THR A 88 -11.11 -7.09 4.71
N ILE A 89 -10.11 -6.68 3.93
CA ILE A 89 -10.17 -5.53 3.01
C ILE A 89 -10.46 -6.08 1.60
N GLU A 90 -11.49 -5.54 0.92
CA GLU A 90 -11.92 -5.96 -0.44
C GLU A 90 -12.08 -4.81 -1.45
#